data_AF-A0A940UH73-F1
#
_entry.id   AF-A0A940UH73-F1
#
_cell.length_a   1.000
_cell.length_b   1.000
_cell.length_c   1.000
_cell.angle_alpha   90.00
_cell.angle_beta   90.00
_cell.angle_gamma   90.00
#
_symmetry.space_group_name_H-M   'P 1'
#
loop_
_entity.id
_entity.type
_entity.pdbx_description
1 polymer ?
#
loop_
_entity_poly.entity_id
_entity_poly.type
_entity_poly.pdbx_seq_one_letter_code
_entity_poly.pdbx_strand_id
1 'polypeptide(L)'
;MVFSSKSSSTPTDLTRGIMRCLEKSSMVVKELVNFVHGSTVAINTVIERKGAATALIVTQGTRDVYKIGRGNRPGAYDLFFKRPVPLVPRRLTFEVEERLYPTGEILVPLNLEQAGAAIERVAHADVEAVAICLLHSWVNPDHEARIGELLAAACPDKYISLSQDILREYGEYERISTTVLNAYIGPRVSTYVAELERVLAGQGFSGSLLIMQSNGGVMSPETARMMPVAMLESGPVGGFIAAARVGARLGYQNVIGFDMGGTTAKTNLVKDGVPQLSHGYYIGGYASGHPMMLPVVDTIEIGAGGGSIAWVDDVGALHVGPQSAGAEPGPICYSRGGAEPTITDANLVLGRLSPTEFLGGEMPLDAGEARRGIREKVAVPTGVAELEAALAITKIAVMNMSLAVRAVSVERGYDPRDFAMIAFGG
;
A
#
# COMPACT_ATOMS: atom_id res chain seq x y z
N MET A 1 -24.53 10.73 16.66
CA MET A 1 -24.22 9.31 16.94
C MET A 1 -23.10 8.87 16.01
N VAL A 2 -22.21 8.01 16.47
CA VAL A 2 -21.16 7.39 15.64
C VAL A 2 -21.41 5.89 15.67
N PHE A 3 -21.48 5.27 14.49
CA PHE A 3 -21.63 3.83 14.34
C PHE A 3 -20.36 3.26 13.72
N SER A 4 -19.89 2.13 14.23
CA SER A 4 -18.76 1.39 13.68
C SER A 4 -19.16 -0.06 13.48
N SER A 5 -18.88 -0.60 12.30
CA SER A 5 -19.16 -1.99 11.96
C SER A 5 -17.95 -2.63 11.31
N LYS A 6 -17.76 -3.93 11.53
CA LYS A 6 -16.72 -4.73 10.89
C LYS A 6 -17.34 -5.95 10.21
N SER A 7 -16.84 -6.26 9.02
CA SER A 7 -17.16 -7.48 8.27
C SER A 7 -15.89 -8.02 7.63
N SER A 8 -15.87 -9.32 7.35
CA SER A 8 -14.77 -9.93 6.60
C SER A 8 -14.74 -9.41 5.17
N SER A 9 -13.55 -9.05 4.68
CA SER A 9 -13.32 -8.71 3.28
C SER A 9 -13.69 -9.88 2.37
N THR A 10 -14.24 -9.59 1.20
CA THR A 10 -14.65 -10.57 0.18
C THR A 10 -13.75 -10.43 -1.05
N PRO A 11 -12.64 -11.20 -1.17
CA PRO A 11 -11.60 -10.95 -2.18
C PRO A 11 -12.07 -11.00 -3.64
N THR A 12 -13.14 -11.75 -3.92
CA THR A 12 -13.75 -11.85 -5.24
C THR A 12 -14.60 -10.64 -5.63
N ASP A 13 -15.12 -9.92 -4.63
CA ASP A 13 -15.98 -8.76 -4.81
C ASP A 13 -15.98 -7.94 -3.52
N LEU A 14 -15.10 -6.94 -3.46
CA LEU A 14 -14.89 -6.11 -2.26
C LEU A 14 -16.14 -5.31 -1.88
N THR A 15 -17.05 -5.04 -2.82
CA THR A 15 -18.25 -4.24 -2.56
C THR A 15 -19.23 -4.96 -1.62
N ARG A 16 -19.27 -6.30 -1.64
CA ARG A 16 -20.11 -7.09 -0.73
C ARG A 16 -19.74 -6.88 0.73
N GLY A 17 -18.44 -6.83 1.04
CA GLY A 17 -17.95 -6.52 2.39
C GLY A 17 -18.41 -5.14 2.85
N ILE A 18 -18.35 -4.15 1.96
CA ILE A 18 -18.81 -2.77 2.21
C ILE A 18 -20.33 -2.75 2.50
N MET A 19 -21.12 -3.42 1.67
CA MET A 19 -22.58 -3.48 1.83
C MET A 19 -22.99 -4.17 3.14
N ARG A 20 -22.32 -5.28 3.51
CA ARG A 20 -22.55 -5.94 4.81
C ARG A 20 -22.27 -5.02 5.99
N CYS A 21 -21.26 -4.15 5.90
CA CYS A 21 -20.99 -3.16 6.94
C CYS A 21 -22.13 -2.12 7.02
N LEU A 22 -22.59 -1.61 5.87
CA LEU A 22 -23.72 -0.67 5.83
C LEU A 22 -24.99 -1.29 6.43
N GLU A 23 -25.30 -2.54 6.09
CA GLU A 23 -26.41 -3.30 6.67
C GLU A 23 -26.27 -3.46 8.20
N LYS A 24 -25.10 -3.90 8.70
CA LYS A 24 -24.83 -4.03 10.16
C LYS A 24 -24.99 -2.70 10.90
N SER A 25 -24.65 -1.58 10.25
CA SER A 25 -24.79 -0.25 10.85
C SER A 25 -26.23 0.27 10.89
N SER A 26 -27.19 -0.42 10.26
CA SER A 26 -28.58 0.01 10.10
C SER A 26 -28.73 1.40 9.44
N MET A 27 -27.72 1.85 8.70
CA MET A 27 -27.74 3.14 8.02
C MET A 27 -28.45 3.03 6.67
N VAL A 28 -29.32 4.00 6.39
CA VAL A 28 -30.01 4.10 5.10
C VAL A 28 -29.09 4.79 4.10
N VAL A 29 -28.61 4.05 3.10
CA VAL A 29 -27.67 4.56 2.08
C VAL A 29 -28.17 5.82 1.38
N LYS A 30 -29.50 5.94 1.18
CA LYS A 30 -30.14 7.10 0.55
C LYS A 30 -29.98 8.41 1.33
N GLU A 31 -29.74 8.34 2.63
CA GLU A 31 -29.59 9.50 3.51
C GLU A 31 -28.13 9.97 3.62
N LEU A 32 -27.19 9.23 3.03
CA LEU A 32 -25.77 9.59 3.05
C LEU A 32 -25.49 10.78 2.14
N VAL A 33 -24.88 11.82 2.71
CA VAL A 33 -24.42 13.01 1.97
C VAL A 33 -23.03 12.79 1.38
N ASN A 34 -22.13 12.14 2.12
CA ASN A 34 -20.76 11.87 1.71
C ASN A 34 -20.39 10.42 2.02
N PHE A 35 -19.71 9.78 1.09
CA PHE A 35 -19.11 8.45 1.26
C PHE A 35 -17.61 8.57 1.02
N VAL A 36 -16.79 8.42 2.05
CA VAL A 36 -15.31 8.46 1.91
C VAL A 36 -14.78 7.03 1.94
N HIS A 37 -14.03 6.67 0.91
CA HIS A 37 -13.58 5.31 0.68
C HIS A 37 -12.04 5.22 0.60
N GLY A 38 -11.43 4.50 1.54
CA GLY A 38 -10.03 4.08 1.48
C GLY A 38 -9.93 2.57 1.26
N SER A 39 -8.93 2.13 0.50
CA SER A 39 -8.75 0.71 0.16
C SER A 39 -7.30 0.36 -0.11
N THR A 40 -6.91 -0.86 0.24
CA THR A 40 -5.58 -1.42 -0.05
C THR A 40 -5.50 -2.14 -1.39
N VAL A 41 -6.55 -2.07 -2.23
CA VAL A 41 -6.61 -2.76 -3.53
C VAL A 41 -5.44 -2.36 -4.44
N ALA A 42 -5.06 -1.08 -4.44
CA ALA A 42 -3.97 -0.56 -5.27
C ALA A 42 -2.62 -1.18 -4.87
N ILE A 43 -2.25 -1.09 -3.59
CA ILE A 43 -0.95 -1.61 -3.12
C ILE A 43 -0.86 -3.12 -3.20
N ASN A 44 -1.91 -3.84 -2.82
CA ASN A 44 -1.91 -5.30 -2.92
C ASN A 44 -1.74 -5.78 -4.36
N THR A 45 -2.28 -5.03 -5.34
CA THR A 45 -2.08 -5.33 -6.76
C THR A 45 -0.60 -5.28 -7.17
N VAL A 46 0.15 -4.30 -6.65
CA VAL A 46 1.60 -4.17 -6.93
C VAL A 46 2.40 -5.23 -6.19
N ILE A 47 2.17 -5.39 -4.88
CA ILE A 47 2.93 -6.33 -4.03
C ILE A 47 2.73 -7.77 -4.50
N GLU A 48 1.51 -8.16 -4.81
CA GLU A 48 1.20 -9.51 -5.30
C GLU A 48 1.52 -9.70 -6.79
N ARG A 49 1.94 -8.64 -7.50
CA ARG A 49 2.18 -8.64 -8.95
C ARG A 49 1.00 -9.16 -9.76
N LYS A 50 -0.22 -8.74 -9.39
CA LYS A 50 -1.49 -9.10 -10.05
C LYS A 50 -2.13 -7.92 -10.79
N GLY A 51 -1.31 -6.97 -11.23
CA GLY A 51 -1.74 -5.88 -12.10
C GLY A 51 -1.75 -6.26 -13.57
N ALA A 52 -2.20 -5.32 -14.37
CA ALA A 52 -2.37 -5.42 -15.81
C ALA A 52 -1.05 -5.67 -16.54
N ALA A 53 -1.07 -6.53 -17.56
CA ALA A 53 0.05 -6.61 -18.49
C ALA A 53 0.24 -5.23 -19.16
N THR A 54 1.41 -4.62 -18.96
CA THR A 54 1.64 -3.21 -19.29
C THR A 54 2.77 -3.04 -20.31
N ALA A 55 2.56 -2.19 -21.30
CA ALA A 55 3.58 -1.69 -22.21
C ALA A 55 4.10 -0.31 -21.76
N LEU A 56 5.32 0.04 -22.17
CA LEU A 56 5.94 1.32 -21.87
C LEU A 56 6.47 1.96 -23.17
N ILE A 57 6.10 3.20 -23.44
CA ILE A 57 6.65 4.01 -24.54
C ILE A 57 7.52 5.11 -23.94
N VAL A 58 8.75 5.21 -24.45
CA VAL A 58 9.76 6.19 -24.00
C VAL A 58 10.49 6.80 -25.18
N THR A 59 11.22 7.88 -24.90
CA THR A 59 12.13 8.52 -25.85
C THR A 59 13.21 7.56 -26.35
N GLN A 60 13.53 7.61 -27.64
CA GLN A 60 14.62 6.84 -28.22
C GLN A 60 15.95 7.04 -27.49
N GLY A 61 16.64 5.93 -27.24
CA GLY A 61 17.88 5.86 -26.45
C GLY A 61 17.65 5.69 -24.94
N THR A 62 16.39 5.63 -24.49
CA THR A 62 16.06 5.52 -23.04
C THR A 62 15.33 4.24 -22.65
N ARG A 63 15.18 3.28 -23.57
CA ARG A 63 14.48 2.00 -23.34
C ARG A 63 14.88 1.26 -22.07
N ASP A 64 16.15 1.31 -21.71
CA ASP A 64 16.71 0.56 -20.59
C ASP A 64 16.69 1.33 -19.27
N VAL A 65 16.28 2.61 -19.24
CA VAL A 65 16.25 3.44 -18.02
C VAL A 65 15.43 2.78 -16.92
N TYR A 66 14.23 2.26 -17.22
CA TYR A 66 13.38 1.64 -16.20
C TYR A 66 13.99 0.36 -15.60
N LYS A 67 14.71 -0.42 -16.42
CA LYS A 67 15.39 -1.64 -15.98
C LYS A 67 16.70 -1.34 -15.24
N ILE A 68 17.43 -0.31 -15.66
CA ILE A 68 18.70 0.12 -15.03
C ILE A 68 18.42 0.80 -13.69
N GLY A 69 17.36 1.59 -13.58
CA GLY A 69 17.08 2.42 -12.42
C GLY A 69 18.19 3.46 -12.18
N ARG A 70 18.48 3.75 -10.91
CA ARG A 70 19.58 4.67 -10.53
C ARG A 70 20.92 3.98 -10.33
N GLY A 71 21.02 2.69 -10.64
CA GLY A 71 22.25 1.94 -10.39
C GLY A 71 22.51 1.59 -8.92
N ASN A 72 21.74 2.17 -7.99
CA ASN A 72 21.85 2.00 -6.55
C ASN A 72 21.74 0.52 -6.12
N ARG A 73 22.52 0.16 -5.11
CA ARG A 73 22.52 -1.17 -4.47
C ARG A 73 22.27 -0.98 -2.97
N PRO A 74 21.01 -1.14 -2.51
CA PRO A 74 20.66 -1.00 -1.10
C PRO A 74 21.51 -1.89 -0.18
N GLY A 75 21.84 -3.11 -0.62
CA GLY A 75 22.88 -3.94 -0.02
C GLY A 75 24.22 -3.77 -0.74
N ALA A 76 24.95 -2.68 -0.46
CA ALA A 76 26.19 -2.36 -1.18
C ALA A 76 27.26 -3.48 -1.12
N TYR A 77 27.26 -4.26 -0.04
CA TYR A 77 28.20 -5.36 0.21
C TYR A 77 27.62 -6.75 -0.10
N ASP A 78 26.34 -6.85 -0.49
CA ASP A 78 25.75 -8.11 -0.90
C ASP A 78 26.12 -8.42 -2.36
N LEU A 79 27.10 -9.31 -2.54
CA LEU A 79 27.56 -9.75 -3.86
C LEU A 79 26.47 -10.50 -4.66
N PHE A 80 25.47 -11.06 -3.97
CA PHE A 80 24.36 -11.81 -4.57
C PHE A 80 23.10 -10.96 -4.74
N PHE A 81 23.19 -9.65 -4.51
CA PHE A 81 22.07 -8.73 -4.64
C PHE A 81 21.44 -8.82 -6.04
N LYS A 82 20.16 -9.17 -6.07
CA LYS A 82 19.35 -9.15 -7.29
C LYS A 82 18.50 -7.90 -7.29
N ARG A 83 18.54 -7.16 -8.40
CA ARG A 83 17.69 -5.99 -8.59
C ARG A 83 16.21 -6.40 -8.66
N PRO A 84 15.30 -5.51 -8.20
CA PRO A 84 13.89 -5.66 -8.43
C PRO A 84 13.58 -5.94 -9.91
N VAL A 85 12.71 -6.91 -10.16
CA VAL A 85 12.21 -7.17 -11.52
C VAL A 85 11.24 -6.05 -11.90
N PRO A 86 11.47 -5.27 -12.97
CA PRO A 86 10.55 -4.21 -13.39
C PRO A 86 9.14 -4.75 -13.65
N LEU A 87 8.11 -3.92 -13.42
CA LEU A 87 6.72 -4.30 -13.73
C LEU A 87 6.49 -4.46 -15.25
N VAL A 88 7.25 -3.70 -16.05
CA VAL A 88 7.23 -3.77 -17.51
C VAL A 88 8.54 -4.39 -17.99
N PRO A 89 8.51 -5.57 -18.64
CA PRO A 89 9.71 -6.16 -19.19
C PRO A 89 10.19 -5.38 -20.41
N ARG A 90 11.51 -5.30 -20.63
CA ARG A 90 12.14 -4.60 -21.76
C ARG A 90 11.54 -4.92 -23.14
N ARG A 91 11.05 -6.15 -23.34
CA ARG A 91 10.41 -6.57 -24.61
C ARG A 91 9.12 -5.81 -24.91
N LEU A 92 8.43 -5.31 -23.87
CA LEU A 92 7.24 -4.47 -23.91
C LEU A 92 7.57 -2.98 -23.71
N THR A 93 8.85 -2.61 -23.79
CA THR A 93 9.29 -1.22 -23.81
C THR A 93 9.64 -0.84 -25.24
N PHE A 94 8.97 0.18 -25.76
CA PHE A 94 9.09 0.69 -27.12
C PHE A 94 9.65 2.11 -27.11
N GLU A 95 10.37 2.45 -28.17
CA GLU A 95 11.03 3.74 -28.33
C GLU A 95 10.41 4.51 -29.48
N VAL A 96 10.26 5.82 -29.29
CA VAL A 96 9.84 6.76 -30.32
C VAL A 96 10.93 7.82 -30.49
N GLU A 97 11.25 8.16 -31.74
CA GLU A 97 12.15 9.26 -32.05
C GLU A 97 11.44 10.58 -31.81
N GLU A 98 11.75 11.17 -30.66
CA GLU A 98 11.48 12.55 -30.35
C GLU A 98 12.58 13.06 -29.42
N ARG A 99 12.77 14.37 -29.32
CA ARG A 99 13.65 14.91 -28.28
C ARG A 99 13.29 16.35 -27.96
N LEU A 100 13.29 16.65 -26.67
CA LEU A 100 13.15 18.00 -26.15
C LEU A 100 14.44 18.41 -25.44
N TYR A 101 14.75 19.70 -25.49
CA TYR A 101 15.69 20.32 -24.56
C TYR A 101 15.08 20.40 -23.15
N PRO A 102 15.90 20.56 -22.09
CA PRO A 102 15.39 20.83 -20.75
C PRO A 102 14.52 22.10 -20.64
N THR A 103 14.64 23.02 -21.60
CA THR A 103 13.79 24.22 -21.75
C THR A 103 12.39 23.92 -22.27
N GLY A 104 12.14 22.71 -22.77
CA GLY A 104 10.90 22.31 -23.45
C GLY A 104 10.91 22.60 -24.95
N GLU A 105 11.97 23.22 -25.49
CA GLU A 105 12.12 23.44 -26.92
C GLU A 105 12.34 22.12 -27.66
N ILE A 106 11.76 21.99 -28.85
CA ILE A 106 11.87 20.79 -29.68
C ILE A 106 13.27 20.72 -30.29
N LEU A 107 14.02 19.67 -29.95
CA LEU A 107 15.29 19.33 -30.58
C LEU A 107 15.08 18.37 -31.76
N VAL A 108 14.28 17.32 -31.55
CA VAL A 108 13.86 16.40 -32.60
C VAL A 108 12.33 16.32 -32.56
N PRO A 109 11.63 16.65 -33.66
CA PRO A 109 10.17 16.58 -33.69
C PRO A 109 9.70 15.13 -33.52
N LEU A 110 8.47 14.96 -33.03
CA LEU A 110 7.86 13.64 -32.91
C LEU A 110 7.77 12.94 -34.27
N ASN A 111 8.45 11.81 -34.42
CA ASN A 111 8.35 10.95 -35.59
C ASN A 111 7.04 10.15 -35.53
N LEU A 112 6.04 10.60 -36.30
CA LEU A 112 4.70 9.97 -36.34
C LEU A 112 4.70 8.56 -36.92
N GLU A 113 5.62 8.24 -37.84
CA GLU A 113 5.72 6.91 -38.43
C GLU A 113 6.21 5.90 -37.39
N GLN A 114 7.27 6.25 -36.64
CA GLN A 114 7.77 5.40 -35.57
C GLN A 114 6.78 5.31 -34.39
N ALA A 115 6.09 6.40 -34.06
CA ALA A 115 5.00 6.37 -33.09
C ALA A 115 3.91 5.39 -33.54
N GLY A 116 3.48 5.45 -34.80
CA GLY A 116 2.53 4.51 -35.39
C GLY A 116 2.99 3.06 -35.30
N ALA A 117 4.25 2.77 -35.64
CA ALA A 117 4.82 1.44 -35.53
C ALA A 117 4.90 0.94 -34.06
N ALA A 118 5.22 1.82 -33.11
CA ALA A 118 5.20 1.48 -31.69
C ALA A 118 3.77 1.15 -31.22
N ILE A 119 2.78 1.92 -31.68
CA ILE A 119 1.35 1.71 -31.37
C ILE A 119 0.84 0.39 -31.94
N GLU A 120 1.18 0.06 -33.19
CA GLU A 120 0.82 -1.21 -33.82
C GLU A 120 1.40 -2.40 -33.03
N ARG A 121 2.66 -2.29 -32.58
CA ARG A 121 3.28 -3.31 -31.72
C ARG A 121 2.59 -3.44 -30.36
N VAL A 122 2.10 -2.33 -29.79
CA VAL A 122 1.28 -2.34 -28.56
C VAL A 122 -0.08 -2.99 -28.81
N ALA A 123 -0.70 -2.74 -29.97
CA ALA A 123 -1.96 -3.34 -30.36
C ALA A 123 -1.86 -4.86 -30.50
N HIS A 124 -0.77 -5.36 -31.08
CA HIS A 124 -0.48 -6.79 -31.22
C HIS A 124 0.12 -7.44 -29.97
N ALA A 125 0.54 -6.65 -28.98
CA ALA A 125 0.98 -7.18 -27.70
C ALA A 125 -0.22 -7.51 -26.80
N ASP A 126 -0.12 -8.63 -26.10
CA ASP A 126 -1.05 -9.04 -25.04
C ASP A 126 -0.83 -8.18 -23.79
N VAL A 127 -1.27 -6.91 -23.89
CA VAL A 127 -1.19 -5.88 -22.85
C VAL A 127 -2.54 -5.19 -22.70
N GLU A 128 -2.92 -4.95 -21.45
CA GLU A 128 -4.16 -4.29 -21.05
C GLU A 128 -3.94 -2.78 -20.81
N ALA A 129 -2.69 -2.38 -20.54
CA ALA A 129 -2.35 -0.99 -20.21
C ALA A 129 -1.07 -0.50 -20.90
N VAL A 130 -0.96 0.82 -21.05
CA VAL A 130 0.18 1.50 -21.69
C VAL A 130 0.59 2.70 -20.86
N ALA A 131 1.85 2.73 -20.44
CA ALA A 131 2.49 3.90 -19.83
C ALA A 131 3.29 4.66 -20.89
N ILE A 132 3.20 5.98 -20.90
CA ILE A 132 4.00 6.85 -21.78
C ILE A 132 4.77 7.84 -20.92
N CYS A 133 6.08 7.87 -21.08
CA CYS A 133 6.92 8.81 -20.35
C CYS A 133 8.10 9.23 -21.22
N LEU A 134 7.97 10.39 -21.84
CA LEU A 134 9.01 10.98 -22.67
C LEU A 134 9.94 11.86 -21.84
N LEU A 135 11.19 12.06 -22.25
CA LEU A 135 12.09 12.97 -21.57
C LEU A 135 11.59 14.41 -21.68
N HIS A 136 11.64 15.13 -20.56
CA HIS A 136 11.22 16.54 -20.45
C HIS A 136 9.74 16.83 -20.77
N SER A 137 8.86 15.83 -20.89
CA SER A 137 7.43 16.09 -21.10
C SER A 137 6.73 16.76 -19.91
N TRP A 138 7.36 16.76 -18.74
CA TRP A 138 6.93 17.59 -17.61
C TRP A 138 6.96 19.10 -17.92
N VAL A 139 7.89 19.54 -18.80
CA VAL A 139 7.97 20.92 -19.32
C VAL A 139 7.04 21.10 -20.51
N ASN A 140 7.22 20.29 -21.56
CA ASN A 140 6.46 20.38 -22.80
C ASN A 140 5.71 19.05 -23.06
N PRO A 141 4.38 19.01 -22.85
CA PRO A 141 3.58 17.80 -22.92
C PRO A 141 3.22 17.34 -24.35
N ASP A 142 3.47 18.16 -25.36
CA ASP A 142 2.80 18.05 -26.67
C ASP A 142 3.04 16.70 -27.36
N HIS A 143 4.29 16.21 -27.36
CA HIS A 143 4.62 14.93 -27.98
C HIS A 143 3.94 13.76 -27.26
N GLU A 144 3.91 13.79 -25.92
CA GLU A 144 3.32 12.71 -25.12
C GLU A 144 1.80 12.70 -25.24
N ALA A 145 1.17 13.88 -25.20
CA ALA A 145 -0.26 14.05 -25.48
C ALA A 145 -0.62 13.51 -26.87
N ARG A 146 0.19 13.83 -27.89
CA ARG A 146 -0.05 13.36 -29.26
C ARG A 146 0.03 11.84 -29.40
N ILE A 147 1.00 11.19 -28.76
CA ILE A 147 1.06 9.72 -28.76
C ILE A 147 -0.15 9.14 -28.01
N GLY A 148 -0.56 9.75 -26.90
CA GLY A 148 -1.77 9.38 -26.15
C GLY A 148 -3.04 9.39 -27.00
N GLU A 149 -3.26 10.45 -27.78
CA GLU A 149 -4.39 10.55 -28.71
C GLU A 149 -4.39 9.43 -29.76
N LEU A 150 -3.22 9.18 -30.36
CA LEU A 150 -3.07 8.13 -31.38
C LEU A 150 -3.30 6.73 -30.80
N LEU A 151 -2.82 6.47 -29.59
CA LEU A 151 -3.09 5.23 -28.86
C LEU A 151 -4.56 5.06 -28.53
N ALA A 152 -5.22 6.11 -28.03
CA ALA A 152 -6.64 6.05 -27.69
C ALA A 152 -7.52 5.75 -28.92
N ALA A 153 -7.15 6.30 -30.09
CA ALA A 153 -7.83 6.01 -31.34
C ALA A 153 -7.59 4.57 -31.85
N ALA A 154 -6.36 4.06 -31.72
CA ALA A 154 -5.98 2.73 -32.24
C ALA A 154 -6.32 1.58 -31.28
N CYS A 155 -6.38 1.85 -29.98
CA CYS A 155 -6.53 0.86 -28.91
C CYS A 155 -7.50 1.38 -27.82
N PRO A 156 -8.79 1.60 -28.14
CA PRO A 156 -9.75 2.23 -27.22
C PRO A 156 -9.99 1.44 -25.93
N ASP A 157 -9.75 0.13 -25.94
CA ASP A 157 -9.96 -0.75 -24.79
C ASP A 157 -8.76 -0.77 -23.82
N LYS A 158 -7.60 -0.21 -24.19
CA LYS A 158 -6.38 -0.22 -23.35
C LYS A 158 -6.39 0.97 -22.40
N TYR A 159 -5.96 0.73 -21.16
CA TYR A 159 -5.78 1.80 -20.18
C TYR A 159 -4.50 2.59 -20.47
N ILE A 160 -4.61 3.90 -20.68
CA ILE A 160 -3.47 4.76 -21.06
C ILE A 160 -3.10 5.66 -19.87
N SER A 161 -1.81 5.72 -19.55
CA SER A 161 -1.24 6.64 -18.57
C SER A 161 -0.19 7.51 -19.22
N LEU A 162 -0.44 8.82 -19.25
CA LEU A 162 0.55 9.82 -19.62
C LEU A 162 1.24 10.29 -18.33
N SER A 163 2.56 10.25 -18.32
CA SER A 163 3.38 10.74 -17.20
C SER A 163 3.07 12.19 -16.83
N GLN A 164 2.73 13.04 -17.81
CA GLN A 164 2.38 14.45 -17.57
C GLN A 164 1.07 14.67 -16.81
N ASP A 165 0.13 13.73 -16.93
CA ASP A 165 -1.16 13.80 -16.23
C ASP A 165 -1.00 13.36 -14.77
N ILE A 166 0.08 12.62 -14.47
CA ILE A 166 0.36 12.04 -13.16
C ILE A 166 1.37 12.89 -12.39
N LEU A 167 2.49 13.24 -13.02
CA LEU A 167 3.62 13.90 -12.37
C LEU A 167 4.40 14.77 -13.36
N ARG A 168 4.38 16.10 -13.13
CA ARG A 168 5.13 17.08 -13.92
C ARG A 168 6.40 17.52 -13.20
N GLU A 169 7.24 16.55 -12.85
CA GLU A 169 8.51 16.78 -12.14
C GLU A 169 9.71 16.19 -12.87
N TYR A 170 10.90 16.73 -12.58
CA TYR A 170 12.17 16.19 -13.05
C TYR A 170 12.50 14.85 -12.38
N GLY A 171 13.11 13.93 -13.11
CA GLY A 171 13.48 12.60 -12.63
C GLY A 171 12.92 11.51 -13.54
N GLU A 172 13.68 11.11 -14.55
CA GLU A 172 13.26 10.17 -15.58
C GLU A 172 12.92 8.78 -15.04
N TYR A 173 13.73 8.23 -14.12
CA TYR A 173 13.49 6.88 -13.61
C TYR A 173 12.26 6.82 -12.71
N GLU A 174 12.18 7.70 -11.72
CA GLU A 174 11.12 7.72 -10.73
C GLU A 174 9.78 8.14 -11.37
N ARG A 175 9.81 9.03 -12.37
CA ARG A 175 8.62 9.39 -13.16
C ARG A 175 8.16 8.26 -14.09
N ILE A 176 9.08 7.54 -14.75
CA ILE A 176 8.72 6.31 -15.49
C ILE A 176 8.09 5.31 -14.52
N SER A 177 8.72 5.06 -13.37
CA SER A 177 8.23 4.10 -12.37
C SER A 177 6.83 4.47 -11.87
N THR A 178 6.58 5.74 -11.56
CA THR A 178 5.26 6.25 -11.13
C THR A 178 4.20 6.07 -12.22
N THR A 179 4.54 6.40 -13.47
CA THR A 179 3.64 6.25 -14.63
C THR A 179 3.31 4.78 -14.90
N VAL A 180 4.32 3.91 -14.80
CA VAL A 180 4.16 2.46 -14.93
C VAL A 180 3.30 1.90 -13.80
N LEU A 181 3.53 2.30 -12.55
CA LEU A 181 2.69 1.91 -11.42
C LEU A 181 1.22 2.27 -11.67
N ASN A 182 0.95 3.47 -12.18
CA ASN A 182 -0.39 3.92 -12.52
C ASN A 182 -1.05 3.06 -13.59
N ALA A 183 -0.36 2.83 -14.71
CA ALA A 183 -0.86 1.98 -15.79
C ALA A 183 -1.09 0.53 -15.33
N TYR A 184 -0.17 -0.01 -14.52
CA TYR A 184 -0.19 -1.38 -14.03
C TYR A 184 -1.39 -1.68 -13.13
N ILE A 185 -1.79 -0.74 -12.28
CA ILE A 185 -2.97 -0.91 -11.40
C ILE A 185 -4.26 -0.35 -12.01
N GLY A 186 -4.13 0.48 -13.05
CA GLY A 186 -5.18 1.20 -13.77
C GLY A 186 -6.47 0.41 -13.98
N PRO A 187 -6.46 -0.66 -14.79
CA PRO A 187 -7.65 -1.44 -15.11
C PRO A 187 -8.39 -1.98 -13.88
N ARG A 188 -7.64 -2.54 -12.93
CA ARG A 188 -8.20 -3.18 -11.74
C ARG A 188 -8.83 -2.18 -10.79
N VAL A 189 -8.13 -1.08 -10.50
CA VAL A 189 -8.68 0.00 -9.66
C VAL A 189 -9.86 0.65 -10.35
N SER A 190 -9.78 0.87 -11.67
CA SER A 190 -10.89 1.49 -12.42
C SER A 190 -12.17 0.68 -12.38
N THR A 191 -12.04 -0.63 -12.59
CA THR A 191 -13.17 -1.57 -12.48
C THR A 191 -13.76 -1.55 -11.07
N TYR A 192 -12.91 -1.55 -10.06
CA TYR A 192 -13.33 -1.53 -8.66
C TYR A 192 -14.10 -0.27 -8.28
N VAL A 193 -13.56 0.91 -8.63
CA VAL A 193 -14.21 2.19 -8.32
C VAL A 193 -15.55 2.30 -9.05
N ALA A 194 -15.60 1.93 -10.34
CA ALA A 194 -16.83 1.95 -11.11
C ALA A 194 -17.91 1.00 -10.53
N GLU A 195 -17.51 -0.18 -10.06
CA GLU A 195 -18.43 -1.13 -9.43
C GLU A 195 -18.94 -0.60 -8.08
N LEU A 196 -18.09 0.04 -7.28
CA LEU A 196 -18.52 0.70 -6.05
C LEU A 196 -19.54 1.81 -6.32
N GLU A 197 -19.29 2.66 -7.32
CA GLU A 197 -20.25 3.70 -7.75
C GLU A 197 -21.59 3.08 -8.15
N ARG A 198 -21.56 2.03 -8.97
CA ARG A 198 -22.76 1.32 -9.44
C ARG A 198 -23.56 0.71 -8.29
N VAL A 199 -22.89 0.07 -7.33
CA VAL A 199 -23.52 -0.55 -6.17
C VAL A 199 -24.16 0.51 -5.26
N LEU A 200 -23.47 1.60 -4.98
CA LEU A 200 -24.01 2.70 -4.17
C LEU A 200 -25.22 3.36 -4.86
N ALA A 201 -25.12 3.63 -6.17
CA ALA A 201 -26.23 4.18 -6.95
C ALA A 201 -27.44 3.24 -6.96
N GLY A 202 -27.22 1.92 -7.10
CA GLY A 202 -28.27 0.90 -7.03
C GLY A 202 -29.01 0.85 -5.69
N GLN A 203 -28.38 1.32 -4.60
CA GLN A 203 -28.98 1.47 -3.27
C GLN A 203 -29.64 2.85 -3.06
N GLY A 204 -29.62 3.71 -4.08
CA GLY A 204 -30.19 5.05 -4.06
C GLY A 204 -29.29 6.12 -3.42
N PHE A 205 -27.99 5.87 -3.33
CA PHE A 205 -27.04 6.92 -2.94
C PHE A 205 -27.06 8.05 -3.97
N SER A 206 -27.21 9.28 -3.51
CA SER A 206 -27.20 10.50 -4.35
C SER A 206 -26.20 11.56 -3.88
N GLY A 207 -25.38 11.21 -2.88
CA GLY A 207 -24.35 12.08 -2.33
C GLY A 207 -23.03 12.03 -3.10
N SER A 208 -21.96 12.55 -2.48
CA SER A 208 -20.62 12.56 -3.06
C SER A 208 -19.80 11.34 -2.62
N LEU A 209 -19.37 10.51 -3.57
CA LEU A 209 -18.35 9.49 -3.34
C LEU A 209 -16.96 10.15 -3.45
N LEU A 210 -16.13 9.94 -2.43
CA LEU A 210 -14.79 10.49 -2.31
C LEU A 210 -13.81 9.36 -2.05
N ILE A 211 -12.72 9.30 -2.81
CA ILE A 211 -11.68 8.28 -2.70
C ILE A 211 -10.50 8.85 -1.94
N MET A 212 -10.03 8.14 -0.92
CA MET A 212 -8.89 8.55 -0.09
C MET A 212 -7.59 8.51 -0.89
N GLN A 213 -6.78 9.55 -0.73
CA GLN A 213 -5.44 9.65 -1.33
C GLN A 213 -4.34 9.34 -0.31
N SER A 214 -3.16 8.98 -0.80
CA SER A 214 -1.98 8.66 0.02
C SER A 214 -1.40 9.88 0.75
N ASN A 215 -1.70 11.10 0.29
CA ASN A 215 -1.27 12.37 0.91
C ASN A 215 -2.19 12.88 2.03
N GLY A 216 -3.27 12.15 2.34
CA GLY A 216 -4.26 12.53 3.33
C GLY A 216 -5.42 13.41 2.84
N GLY A 217 -5.45 13.71 1.54
CA GLY A 217 -6.61 14.29 0.88
C GLY A 217 -7.61 13.23 0.39
N VAL A 218 -8.65 13.71 -0.29
CA VAL A 218 -9.63 12.89 -1.00
C VAL A 218 -9.76 13.37 -2.45
N MET A 219 -10.20 12.51 -3.36
CA MET A 219 -10.41 12.83 -4.78
C MET A 219 -11.73 12.23 -5.30
N SER A 220 -12.17 12.68 -6.47
CA SER A 220 -13.36 12.12 -7.12
C SER A 220 -13.10 10.71 -7.66
N PRO A 221 -14.16 9.91 -7.90
CA PRO A 221 -14.02 8.60 -8.55
C PRO A 221 -13.40 8.69 -9.94
N GLU A 222 -13.71 9.73 -10.72
CA GLU A 222 -13.11 9.97 -12.04
C GLU A 222 -11.60 10.17 -11.93
N THR A 223 -11.16 10.99 -10.96
CA THR A 223 -9.73 11.22 -10.70
C THR A 223 -9.05 9.95 -10.23
N ALA A 224 -9.71 9.16 -9.37
CA ALA A 224 -9.19 7.88 -8.90
C ALA A 224 -9.01 6.85 -10.01
N ARG A 225 -9.88 6.88 -11.03
CA ARG A 225 -9.78 6.04 -12.22
C ARG A 225 -8.66 6.49 -13.16
N MET A 226 -8.32 7.78 -13.20
CA MET A 226 -7.24 8.33 -14.04
C MET A 226 -5.86 8.23 -13.36
N MET A 227 -5.79 8.48 -12.06
CA MET A 227 -4.57 8.47 -11.24
C MET A 227 -4.67 7.52 -10.03
N PRO A 228 -4.94 6.21 -10.23
CA PRO A 228 -5.04 5.25 -9.13
C PRO A 228 -3.74 5.09 -8.33
N VAL A 229 -2.59 5.49 -8.89
CA VAL A 229 -1.31 5.48 -8.17
C VAL A 229 -1.35 6.32 -6.89
N ALA A 230 -2.20 7.35 -6.84
CA ALA A 230 -2.40 8.17 -5.64
C ALA A 230 -3.13 7.41 -4.50
N MET A 231 -3.70 6.23 -4.75
CA MET A 231 -4.40 5.41 -3.76
C MET A 231 -3.52 4.37 -3.06
N LEU A 232 -2.26 4.21 -3.49
CA LEU A 232 -1.39 3.10 -3.06
C LEU A 232 -1.32 2.98 -1.53
N GLU A 233 -1.16 4.08 -0.80
CA GLU A 233 -1.11 4.08 0.67
C GLU A 233 -2.35 4.73 1.31
N SER A 234 -3.50 4.70 0.64
CA SER A 234 -4.72 5.37 1.11
C SER A 234 -5.34 4.77 2.39
N GLY A 235 -5.06 3.50 2.68
CA GLY A 235 -5.63 2.77 3.82
C GLY A 235 -5.27 3.36 5.19
N PRO A 236 -3.98 3.31 5.61
CA PRO A 236 -3.56 3.74 6.94
C PRO A 236 -3.65 5.25 7.15
N VAL A 237 -3.59 6.02 6.07
CA VAL A 237 -3.62 7.49 6.06
C VAL A 237 -4.84 8.05 6.80
N GLY A 238 -6.02 7.46 6.63
CA GLY A 238 -7.23 7.89 7.34
C GLY A 238 -7.06 7.81 8.87
N GLY A 239 -6.40 6.77 9.37
CA GLY A 239 -6.10 6.60 10.79
C GLY A 239 -5.12 7.66 11.31
N PHE A 240 -4.10 8.00 10.53
CA PHE A 240 -3.13 9.03 10.90
C PHE A 240 -3.70 10.45 10.88
N ILE A 241 -4.58 10.77 9.93
CA ILE A 241 -5.33 12.03 9.96
C ILE A 241 -6.22 12.09 11.21
N ALA A 242 -6.90 10.98 11.52
CA ALA A 242 -7.73 10.90 12.72
C ALA A 242 -6.88 11.06 13.99
N ALA A 243 -5.70 10.45 14.07
CA ALA A 243 -4.75 10.63 15.15
C ALA A 243 -4.35 12.11 15.28
N ALA A 244 -3.95 12.78 14.19
CA ALA A 244 -3.64 14.21 14.22
C ALA A 244 -4.82 15.04 14.78
N ARG A 245 -6.05 14.74 14.33
CA ARG A 245 -7.24 15.48 14.74
C ARG A 245 -7.63 15.22 16.19
N VAL A 246 -7.52 13.99 16.66
CA VAL A 246 -7.76 13.59 18.06
C VAL A 246 -6.72 14.23 18.95
N GLY A 247 -5.44 14.17 18.57
CA GLY A 247 -4.34 14.84 19.26
C GLY A 247 -4.62 16.33 19.46
N ALA A 248 -4.92 17.04 18.37
CA ALA A 248 -5.22 18.47 18.43
C ALA A 248 -6.40 18.80 19.37
N ARG A 249 -7.45 17.96 19.38
CA ARG A 249 -8.59 18.11 20.30
C ARG A 249 -8.24 17.85 21.76
N LEU A 250 -7.25 16.99 22.01
CA LEU A 250 -6.73 16.69 23.35
C LEU A 250 -5.63 17.68 23.78
N GLY A 251 -5.30 18.68 22.96
CA GLY A 251 -4.26 19.67 23.25
C GLY A 251 -2.84 19.26 22.84
N TYR A 252 -2.67 18.14 22.14
CA TYR A 252 -1.38 17.65 21.62
C TYR A 252 -1.26 17.97 20.13
N GLN A 253 -0.36 18.89 19.77
CA GLN A 253 -0.06 19.21 18.37
C GLN A 253 0.94 18.21 17.75
N ASN A 254 1.76 17.58 18.59
CA ASN A 254 2.78 16.62 18.20
C ASN A 254 2.32 15.23 18.63
N VAL A 255 2.08 14.36 17.65
CA VAL A 255 1.57 13.00 17.89
C VAL A 255 2.34 11.96 17.10
N ILE A 256 2.58 10.81 17.69
CA ILE A 256 2.98 9.59 16.99
C ILE A 256 1.74 8.72 16.85
N GLY A 257 1.28 8.56 15.61
CA GLY A 257 0.22 7.61 15.30
C GLY A 257 0.80 6.20 15.25
N PHE A 258 0.16 5.25 15.93
CA PHE A 258 0.59 3.86 15.94
C PHE A 258 -0.62 2.95 15.67
N ASP A 259 -0.65 2.37 14.47
CA ASP A 259 -1.69 1.43 14.01
C ASP A 259 -1.18 0.00 14.10
N MET A 260 -1.74 -0.82 14.97
CA MET A 260 -1.40 -2.24 15.04
C MET A 260 -2.54 -3.10 14.50
N GLY A 261 -2.27 -3.82 13.41
CA GLY A 261 -3.17 -4.79 12.82
C GLY A 261 -2.80 -6.24 13.15
N GLY A 262 -3.46 -7.17 12.45
CA GLY A 262 -3.20 -8.61 12.58
C GLY A 262 -1.92 -9.10 11.89
N THR A 263 -1.32 -8.33 10.99
CA THR A 263 -0.14 -8.79 10.21
C THR A 263 1.02 -7.82 10.32
N THR A 264 0.72 -6.52 10.35
CA THR A 264 1.72 -5.46 10.40
C THR A 264 1.32 -4.38 11.40
N ALA A 265 2.31 -3.61 11.82
CA ALA A 265 2.12 -2.36 12.52
C ALA A 265 2.65 -1.23 11.66
N LYS A 266 1.96 -0.09 11.70
CA LYS A 266 2.33 1.12 10.96
C LYS A 266 2.44 2.28 11.92
N THR A 267 3.37 3.18 11.66
CA THR A 267 3.52 4.39 12.46
C THR A 267 3.80 5.59 11.59
N ASN A 268 3.30 6.74 12.02
CA ASN A 268 3.55 8.02 11.41
C ASN A 268 3.88 9.05 12.50
N LEU A 269 4.47 10.17 12.06
CA LEU A 269 4.69 11.33 12.90
C LEU A 269 3.83 12.50 12.42
N VAL A 270 3.12 13.12 13.35
CA VAL A 270 2.34 14.35 13.20
C VAL A 270 3.05 15.43 13.98
N LYS A 271 3.37 16.54 13.31
CA LYS A 271 4.03 17.70 13.91
C LYS A 271 3.19 18.93 13.65
N ASP A 272 3.02 19.77 14.67
CA ASP A 272 2.24 21.02 14.58
C ASP A 272 0.81 20.78 14.03
N GLY A 273 0.22 19.63 14.37
CA GLY A 273 -1.11 19.20 13.94
C GLY A 273 -1.19 18.65 12.52
N VAL A 274 -0.07 18.53 11.80
CA VAL A 274 -0.01 18.13 10.39
C VAL A 274 0.78 16.82 10.23
N PRO A 275 0.18 15.75 9.65
CA PRO A 275 0.92 14.55 9.25
C PRO A 275 2.06 14.90 8.30
N GLN A 276 3.26 14.38 8.57
CA GLN A 276 4.39 14.62 7.69
C GLN A 276 4.21 13.90 6.35
N LEU A 277 4.65 14.53 5.27
CA LEU A 277 4.64 13.93 3.94
C LEU A 277 6.06 13.55 3.53
N SER A 278 6.21 12.39 2.90
CA SER A 278 7.44 12.00 2.19
C SER A 278 7.32 12.34 0.71
N HIS A 279 8.35 12.99 0.18
CA HIS A 279 8.53 13.15 -1.27
C HIS A 279 9.36 11.97 -1.77
N GLY A 280 8.68 11.03 -2.45
CA GLY A 280 9.28 9.76 -2.82
C GLY A 280 8.99 8.65 -1.82
N TYR A 281 8.44 7.54 -2.32
CA TYR A 281 8.10 6.35 -1.57
C TYR A 281 8.41 5.09 -2.39
N TYR A 282 8.82 4.00 -1.74
CA TYR A 282 9.14 2.74 -2.42
C TYR A 282 8.06 1.69 -2.12
N ILE A 283 7.23 1.40 -3.12
CA ILE A 283 6.18 0.38 -3.00
C ILE A 283 6.84 -1.00 -2.93
N GLY A 284 6.68 -1.69 -1.81
CA GLY A 284 7.36 -2.97 -1.56
C GLY A 284 8.79 -2.83 -1.01
N GLY A 285 9.09 -1.68 -0.39
CA GLY A 285 10.34 -1.42 0.33
C GLY A 285 11.48 -0.94 -0.56
N TYR A 286 12.48 -0.26 0.03
CA TYR A 286 13.59 0.35 -0.71
C TYR A 286 14.45 -0.64 -1.52
N ALA A 287 14.60 -1.88 -1.02
CA ALA A 287 15.46 -2.89 -1.64
C ALA A 287 14.82 -3.61 -2.84
N SER A 288 13.53 -3.91 -2.73
CA SER A 288 12.78 -4.77 -3.66
C SER A 288 11.69 -4.05 -4.44
N GLY A 289 11.38 -2.81 -4.05
CA GLY A 289 10.20 -2.08 -4.50
C GLY A 289 10.40 -1.19 -5.71
N HIS A 290 9.34 -0.47 -6.03
CA HIS A 290 9.27 0.48 -7.13
C HIS A 290 9.12 1.91 -6.57
N PRO A 291 9.97 2.87 -6.98
CA PRO A 291 9.80 4.24 -6.53
C PRO A 291 8.53 4.86 -7.10
N MET A 292 7.88 5.68 -6.28
CA MET A 292 6.72 6.50 -6.61
C MET A 292 7.00 7.90 -6.08
N MET A 293 6.85 8.93 -6.92
CA MET A 293 7.18 10.31 -6.53
C MET A 293 6.02 11.09 -5.91
N LEU A 294 4.79 10.59 -6.01
CA LEU A 294 3.65 11.29 -5.44
C LEU A 294 3.80 11.43 -3.91
N PRO A 295 3.31 12.54 -3.33
CA PRO A 295 3.37 12.75 -1.89
C PRO A 295 2.55 11.68 -1.17
N VAL A 296 3.15 11.11 -0.12
CA VAL A 296 2.52 10.12 0.76
C VAL A 296 2.71 10.56 2.20
N VAL A 297 1.72 10.32 3.07
CA VAL A 297 1.93 10.48 4.51
C VAL A 297 3.08 9.57 4.94
N ASP A 298 4.14 10.16 5.48
CA ASP A 298 5.37 9.46 5.87
C ASP A 298 5.03 8.43 6.93
N THR A 299 5.02 7.18 6.49
CA THR A 299 4.58 6.02 7.26
C THR A 299 5.67 4.97 7.18
N ILE A 300 5.99 4.39 8.33
CA ILE A 300 6.86 3.23 8.41
C ILE A 300 6.01 2.03 8.79
N GLU A 301 6.15 0.97 8.00
CA GLU A 301 5.52 -0.32 8.25
C GLU A 301 6.57 -1.31 8.77
N ILE A 302 6.17 -2.10 9.75
CA ILE A 302 6.94 -3.23 10.25
C ILE A 302 6.08 -4.50 10.24
N GLY A 303 6.71 -5.62 9.87
CA GLY A 303 6.10 -6.96 9.86
C GLY A 303 5.84 -7.55 11.26
N ALA A 304 5.36 -6.73 12.18
CA ALA A 304 5.00 -7.12 13.54
C ALA A 304 3.54 -6.73 13.80
N GLY A 305 2.64 -7.71 13.75
CA GLY A 305 1.22 -7.57 14.06
C GLY A 305 0.71 -8.77 14.86
N GLY A 306 -0.58 -8.82 15.23
CA GLY A 306 -1.11 -9.86 16.11
C GLY A 306 -0.79 -11.31 15.67
N GLY A 307 -0.78 -11.59 14.38
CA GLY A 307 -0.49 -12.88 13.78
C GLY A 307 0.99 -13.14 13.46
N SER A 308 1.93 -12.26 13.84
CA SER A 308 3.36 -12.55 13.64
C SER A 308 3.76 -13.79 14.43
N ILE A 309 4.43 -14.72 13.76
CA ILE A 309 4.76 -16.05 14.28
C ILE A 309 5.98 -15.96 15.18
N ALA A 310 5.89 -16.55 16.36
CA ALA A 310 7.02 -16.81 17.24
C ALA A 310 7.67 -18.15 16.89
N TRP A 311 8.98 -18.16 16.72
CA TRP A 311 9.73 -19.36 16.35
C TRP A 311 11.10 -19.35 17.04
N VAL A 312 11.65 -20.55 17.27
CA VAL A 312 12.96 -20.74 17.87
C VAL A 312 13.89 -21.27 16.79
N ASP A 313 15.06 -20.64 16.64
CA ASP A 313 16.05 -21.07 15.65
C ASP A 313 16.88 -22.26 16.13
N ASP A 314 17.75 -22.78 15.25
CA ASP A 314 18.60 -23.94 15.53
C ASP A 314 19.61 -23.70 16.67
N VAL A 315 19.84 -22.44 17.05
CA VAL A 315 20.73 -22.06 18.17
C VAL A 315 19.96 -21.74 19.46
N GLY A 316 18.64 -21.93 19.47
CA GLY A 316 17.79 -21.76 20.65
C GLY A 316 17.35 -20.31 20.91
N ALA A 317 17.56 -19.39 19.96
CA ALA A 317 17.11 -18.01 20.10
C ALA A 317 15.63 -17.87 19.67
N LEU A 318 14.85 -17.16 20.48
CA LEU A 318 13.45 -16.84 20.18
C LEU A 318 13.37 -15.63 19.25
N HIS A 319 12.64 -15.78 18.16
CA HIS A 319 12.33 -14.74 17.18
C HIS A 319 10.82 -14.54 17.07
N VAL A 320 10.39 -13.36 16.61
CA VAL A 320 8.99 -13.05 16.32
C VAL A 320 8.90 -12.31 14.99
N GLY A 321 8.19 -12.91 14.03
CA GLY A 321 8.20 -12.47 12.63
C GLY A 321 9.50 -12.84 11.90
N PRO A 322 9.66 -12.37 10.64
CA PRO A 322 8.70 -11.58 9.86
C PRO A 322 7.51 -12.40 9.33
N GLN A 323 7.52 -13.73 9.49
CA GLN A 323 6.41 -14.60 9.08
C GLN A 323 5.14 -14.25 9.87
N SER A 324 3.99 -14.33 9.20
CA SER A 324 2.67 -14.10 9.81
C SER A 324 1.72 -15.24 9.47
N ALA A 325 0.87 -15.59 10.43
CA ALA A 325 -0.22 -16.55 10.26
C ALA A 325 -1.44 -15.98 9.49
N GLY A 326 -1.45 -14.66 9.23
CA GLY A 326 -2.55 -13.98 8.56
C GLY A 326 -3.89 -14.10 9.30
N ALA A 327 -5.00 -14.04 8.56
CA ALA A 327 -6.34 -14.31 9.11
C ALA A 327 -6.80 -15.76 8.89
N GLU A 328 -6.15 -16.48 7.97
CA GLU A 328 -6.42 -17.87 7.62
C GLU A 328 -5.07 -18.54 7.25
N PRO A 329 -4.61 -19.56 8.00
CA PRO A 329 -5.30 -20.22 9.10
C PRO A 329 -5.36 -19.40 10.40
N GLY A 330 -4.57 -18.32 10.51
CA GLY A 330 -4.57 -17.40 11.65
C GLY A 330 -3.86 -17.93 12.90
N PRO A 331 -3.86 -17.15 14.01
CA PRO A 331 -3.42 -17.57 15.34
C PRO A 331 -4.00 -18.92 15.78
N ILE A 332 -3.28 -19.66 16.62
CA ILE A 332 -3.72 -20.96 17.14
C ILE A 332 -5.07 -20.82 17.85
N CYS A 333 -5.22 -19.76 18.65
CA CYS A 333 -6.44 -19.47 19.40
C CYS A 333 -7.69 -19.22 18.53
N TYR A 334 -7.55 -19.04 17.21
CA TYR A 334 -8.72 -18.88 16.33
C TYR A 334 -9.37 -20.22 15.99
N SER A 335 -8.73 -21.35 16.31
CA SER A 335 -9.23 -22.71 16.06
C SER A 335 -9.60 -22.99 14.59
N ARG A 336 -8.82 -22.39 13.67
CA ARG A 336 -8.99 -22.51 12.20
C ARG A 336 -7.86 -23.27 11.50
N GLY A 337 -7.14 -24.09 12.26
CA GLY A 337 -6.01 -24.88 11.77
C GLY A 337 -4.64 -24.18 11.85
N GLY A 338 -4.54 -23.05 12.57
CA GLY A 338 -3.26 -22.43 12.88
C GLY A 338 -2.43 -23.33 13.79
N ALA A 339 -1.14 -23.50 13.49
CA ALA A 339 -0.26 -24.45 14.19
C ALA A 339 0.97 -23.81 14.85
N GLU A 340 1.26 -22.54 14.53
CA GLU A 340 2.43 -21.82 15.03
C GLU A 340 2.00 -20.70 15.99
N PRO A 341 2.68 -20.52 17.14
CA PRO A 341 2.28 -19.55 18.14
C PRO A 341 2.48 -18.12 17.63
N THR A 342 1.56 -17.22 17.97
CA THR A 342 1.58 -15.82 17.52
C THR A 342 1.56 -14.82 18.68
N ILE A 343 1.69 -13.52 18.35
CA ILE A 343 1.54 -12.43 19.32
C ILE A 343 0.13 -12.43 19.95
N THR A 344 -0.92 -12.74 19.18
CA THR A 344 -2.30 -12.85 19.68
C THR A 344 -2.42 -14.00 20.68
N ASP A 345 -1.83 -15.16 20.38
CA ASP A 345 -1.80 -16.31 21.29
C ASP A 345 -1.11 -15.94 22.61
N ALA A 346 0.02 -15.24 22.54
CA ALA A 346 0.74 -14.78 23.72
C ALA A 346 -0.08 -13.79 24.55
N ASN A 347 -0.75 -12.82 23.93
CA ASN A 347 -1.61 -11.87 24.65
C ASN A 347 -2.84 -12.54 25.27
N LEU A 348 -3.40 -13.58 24.63
CA LEU A 348 -4.47 -14.39 25.22
C LEU A 348 -3.99 -15.16 26.45
N VAL A 349 -2.85 -15.83 26.37
CA VAL A 349 -2.26 -16.59 27.49
C VAL A 349 -1.87 -15.68 28.66
N LEU A 350 -1.43 -14.45 28.37
CA LEU A 350 -1.14 -13.42 29.39
C LEU A 350 -2.40 -12.78 29.99
N GLY A 351 -3.60 -13.15 29.53
CA GLY A 351 -4.87 -12.60 30.03
C GLY A 351 -5.15 -11.16 29.60
N ARG A 352 -4.51 -10.68 28.52
CA ARG A 352 -4.76 -9.35 27.95
C ARG A 352 -5.94 -9.31 26.99
N LEU A 353 -6.31 -10.47 26.43
CA LEU A 353 -7.48 -10.64 25.57
C LEU A 353 -8.55 -11.47 26.27
N SER A 354 -9.81 -11.07 26.09
CA SER A 354 -10.96 -11.85 26.54
C SER A 354 -11.22 -13.03 25.59
N PRO A 355 -11.28 -14.28 26.09
CA PRO A 355 -11.51 -15.44 25.23
C PRO A 355 -12.95 -15.50 24.66
N THR A 356 -13.90 -14.81 25.30
CA THR A 356 -15.33 -14.88 24.94
C THR A 356 -15.85 -13.66 24.20
N GLU A 357 -15.17 -12.52 24.29
CA GLU A 357 -15.66 -11.24 23.75
C GLU A 357 -14.92 -10.78 22.48
N PHE A 358 -14.01 -11.60 21.95
CA PHE A 358 -13.25 -11.23 20.76
C PHE A 358 -14.18 -11.00 19.56
N LEU A 359 -13.92 -9.91 18.81
CA LEU A 359 -14.80 -9.39 17.75
C LEU A 359 -16.27 -9.19 18.21
N GLY A 360 -16.48 -8.73 19.44
CA GLY A 360 -17.82 -8.53 20.00
C GLY A 360 -18.55 -9.83 20.31
N GLY A 361 -17.80 -10.93 20.52
CA GLY A 361 -18.34 -12.27 20.78
C GLY A 361 -18.64 -13.09 19.53
N GLU A 362 -18.39 -12.57 18.33
CA GLU A 362 -18.57 -13.33 17.07
C GLU A 362 -17.54 -14.47 16.92
N MET A 363 -16.42 -14.43 17.65
CA MET A 363 -15.34 -15.41 17.55
C MET A 363 -14.83 -15.83 18.94
N PRO A 364 -15.16 -17.03 19.43
CA PRO A 364 -14.56 -17.56 20.66
C PRO A 364 -13.08 -17.89 20.41
N LEU A 365 -12.23 -17.62 21.39
CA LEU A 365 -10.81 -17.92 21.35
C LEU A 365 -10.46 -19.10 22.25
N ASP A 366 -9.61 -20.00 21.75
CA ASP A 366 -9.13 -21.15 22.51
C ASP A 366 -7.81 -20.84 23.23
N ALA A 367 -7.91 -20.48 24.50
CA ALA A 367 -6.76 -20.22 25.35
C ALA A 367 -5.96 -21.49 25.69
N GLY A 368 -6.61 -22.67 25.67
CA GLY A 368 -5.97 -23.95 25.95
C GLY A 368 -5.02 -24.33 24.82
N GLU A 369 -5.49 -24.24 23.58
CA GLU A 369 -4.69 -24.51 22.38
C GLU A 369 -3.55 -23.50 22.22
N ALA A 370 -3.79 -22.21 22.47
CA ALA A 370 -2.74 -21.20 22.48
C ALA A 370 -1.64 -21.50 23.51
N ARG A 371 -2.03 -21.87 24.74
CA ARG A 371 -1.09 -22.26 25.80
C ARG A 371 -0.29 -23.49 25.40
N ARG A 372 -0.94 -24.50 24.83
CA ARG A 372 -0.30 -25.73 24.34
C ARG A 372 0.73 -25.42 23.24
N GLY A 373 0.35 -24.62 22.24
CA GLY A 373 1.24 -24.22 21.15
C GLY A 373 2.47 -23.46 21.65
N ILE A 374 2.29 -22.46 22.53
CA ILE A 374 3.42 -21.71 23.13
C ILE A 374 4.31 -22.63 23.96
N ARG A 375 3.73 -23.56 24.73
CA ARG A 375 4.49 -24.52 25.52
C ARG A 375 5.38 -25.40 24.65
N GLU A 376 4.79 -26.04 23.64
CA GLU A 376 5.47 -27.02 22.79
C GLU A 376 6.52 -26.38 21.88
N LYS A 377 6.22 -25.20 21.32
CA LYS A 377 7.04 -24.57 20.28
C LYS A 377 8.04 -23.53 20.80
N VAL A 378 7.83 -22.98 22.00
CA VAL A 378 8.68 -21.92 22.56
C VAL A 378 9.20 -22.29 23.94
N ALA A 379 8.31 -22.58 24.91
CA ALA A 379 8.72 -22.78 26.30
C ALA A 379 9.63 -23.99 26.48
N VAL A 380 9.26 -25.15 25.92
CA VAL A 380 10.06 -26.39 26.00
C VAL A 380 11.42 -26.24 25.29
N PRO A 381 11.51 -25.74 24.03
CA PRO A 381 12.80 -25.54 23.36
C PRO A 381 13.74 -24.55 24.06
N THR A 382 13.20 -23.51 24.68
CA THR A 382 14.01 -22.46 25.35
C THR A 382 14.25 -22.72 26.84
N GLY A 383 13.59 -23.72 27.43
CA GLY A 383 13.74 -24.08 28.84
C GLY A 383 13.10 -23.10 29.83
N VAL A 384 12.21 -22.21 29.38
CA VAL A 384 11.53 -21.22 30.22
C VAL A 384 10.10 -21.65 30.58
N ALA A 385 9.48 -21.01 31.57
CA ALA A 385 8.09 -21.28 31.93
C ALA A 385 7.12 -20.78 30.85
N GLU A 386 5.92 -21.38 30.74
CA GLU A 386 4.92 -21.02 29.72
C GLU A 386 4.56 -19.54 29.70
N LEU A 387 4.29 -18.96 30.89
CA LEU A 387 3.97 -17.53 31.01
C LEU A 387 5.16 -16.64 30.67
N GLU A 388 6.38 -17.11 30.96
CA GLU A 388 7.61 -16.40 30.63
C GLU A 388 7.87 -16.41 29.12
N ALA A 389 7.61 -17.54 28.45
CA ALA A 389 7.64 -17.64 27.00
C ALA A 389 6.62 -16.69 26.35
N ALA A 390 5.37 -16.69 26.83
CA ALA A 390 4.35 -15.76 26.34
C ALA A 390 4.77 -14.28 26.54
N LEU A 391 5.33 -13.95 27.71
CA LEU A 391 5.83 -12.61 27.98
C LEU A 391 7.00 -12.25 27.05
N ALA A 392 7.95 -13.17 26.82
CA ALA A 392 9.10 -12.97 25.95
C ALA A 392 8.67 -12.68 24.49
N ILE A 393 7.69 -13.43 23.96
CA ILE A 393 7.10 -13.17 22.64
C ILE A 393 6.62 -11.72 22.55
N THR A 394 5.86 -11.25 23.54
CA THR A 394 5.36 -9.86 23.53
C THR A 394 6.47 -8.82 23.69
N LYS A 395 7.52 -9.10 24.48
CA LYS A 395 8.66 -8.19 24.63
C LYS A 395 9.44 -8.02 23.33
N ILE A 396 9.71 -9.11 22.62
CA ILE A 396 10.39 -9.06 21.31
C ILE A 396 9.53 -8.29 20.31
N ALA A 397 8.22 -8.54 20.28
CA ALA A 397 7.30 -7.80 19.44
C ALA A 397 7.33 -6.27 19.71
N VAL A 398 7.24 -5.87 20.99
CA VAL A 398 7.30 -4.46 21.39
C VAL A 398 8.65 -3.84 21.04
N MET A 399 9.76 -4.57 21.22
CA MET A 399 11.09 -4.10 20.84
C MET A 399 11.17 -3.85 19.32
N ASN A 400 10.68 -4.78 18.50
CA ASN A 400 10.63 -4.61 17.05
C ASN A 400 9.78 -3.39 16.67
N MET A 401 8.57 -3.27 17.23
CA MET A 401 7.68 -2.12 16.97
C MET A 401 8.30 -0.79 17.40
N SER A 402 9.09 -0.77 18.48
CA SER A 402 9.80 0.44 18.93
C SER A 402 10.83 0.95 17.91
N LEU A 403 11.41 0.05 17.09
CA LEU A 403 12.30 0.45 16.01
C LEU A 403 11.56 1.22 14.91
N ALA A 404 10.30 0.84 14.61
CA ALA A 404 9.47 1.59 13.67
C ALA A 404 9.18 3.01 14.19
N VAL A 405 8.84 3.13 15.48
CA VAL A 405 8.62 4.44 16.14
C VAL A 405 9.91 5.27 16.10
N ARG A 406 11.06 4.67 16.38
CA ARG A 406 12.37 5.33 16.30
C ARG A 406 12.67 5.83 14.89
N ALA A 407 12.31 5.07 13.87
CA ALA A 407 12.57 5.41 12.48
C ALA A 407 11.72 6.61 11.98
N VAL A 408 10.49 6.79 12.47
CA VAL A 408 9.69 8.00 12.16
C VAL A 408 10.05 9.21 13.03
N SER A 409 10.75 9.01 14.15
CA SER A 409 11.07 10.05 15.12
C SER A 409 12.56 10.39 15.17
N VAL A 410 13.35 9.64 15.93
CA VAL A 410 14.77 9.88 16.21
C VAL A 410 15.60 9.93 14.93
N GLU A 411 15.37 9.00 14.00
CA GLU A 411 16.12 8.97 12.73
C GLU A 411 15.78 10.16 11.81
N ARG A 412 14.66 10.83 12.06
CA ARG A 412 14.24 12.08 11.41
C ARG A 412 14.64 13.33 12.20
N GLY A 413 15.34 13.17 13.34
CA GLY A 413 15.79 14.26 14.19
C GLY A 413 14.75 14.77 15.19
N TYR A 414 13.68 14.02 15.44
CA TYR A 414 12.66 14.36 16.43
C TYR A 414 12.92 13.66 17.78
N ASP A 415 12.64 14.36 18.88
CA ASP A 415 12.65 13.78 20.22
C ASP A 415 11.26 13.20 20.56
N PRO A 416 11.11 11.88 20.73
CA PRO A 416 9.81 11.26 21.04
C PRO A 416 9.13 11.79 22.31
N ARG A 417 9.89 12.40 23.23
CA ARG A 417 9.35 12.97 24.49
C ARG A 417 8.45 14.19 24.24
N ASP A 418 8.59 14.83 23.09
CA ASP A 418 7.78 15.98 22.69
C ASP A 418 6.44 15.58 22.05
N PHE A 419 6.15 14.27 21.97
CA PHE A 419 5.00 13.71 21.26
C PHE A 419 4.12 12.86 22.18
N ALA A 420 2.81 12.98 22.00
CA ALA A 420 1.87 12.02 22.55
C ALA A 420 1.70 10.84 21.58
N MET A 421 1.55 9.62 22.08
CA MET A 421 1.24 8.47 21.22
C MET A 421 -0.27 8.24 21.16
N ILE A 422 -0.81 8.14 19.95
CA ILE A 422 -2.18 7.71 19.70
C ILE A 422 -2.11 6.32 19.09
N ALA A 423 -2.40 5.32 19.92
CA ALA A 423 -2.50 3.93 19.49
C ALA A 423 -3.92 3.65 18.99
N PHE A 424 -4.00 3.04 17.81
CA PHE A 424 -5.23 2.57 17.20
C PHE A 424 -4.95 1.25 16.46
N GLY A 425 -5.98 0.69 15.84
CA GLY A 425 -5.94 -0.69 15.36
C GLY A 425 -6.61 -1.65 16.33
N GLY A 426 -6.34 -2.94 16.18
CA GLY A 426 -7.05 -4.05 16.83
C GLY A 426 -6.38 -4.60 18.08
#